data_AF-A0A6J4M555-F1
#
_entry.id   AF-A0A6J4M555-F1
#
_cell.length_a   1.000
_cell.length_b   1.000
_cell.length_c   1.000
_cell.angle_alpha   90.00
_cell.angle_beta   90.00
_cell.angle_gamma   90.00
#
_symmetry.space_group_name_H-M   'P 1'
#
loop_
_entity.id
_entity.type
_entity.pdbx_description
1 polymer ?
#
loop_
_entity_poly.entity_id
_entity_poly.type
_entity_poly.pdbx_seq_one_letter_code
_entity_poly.pdbx_strand_id
1 'polypeptide(L)'
;TLSGDLAQDTLVGGPGNDLFVLRQNGAPADANFADLIADFQVGIDSIGLSGDLTFNNLRLDEVDCSTVIRVADSGQVLAVVNSVKPDQLLGSFVTANITLI
;
A
#
# COMPACT_ATOMS: atom_id res chain seq x y z
N THR A 1 1.89 7.07 11.35
CA THR A 1 0.75 6.71 10.47
C THR A 1 0.62 7.74 9.38
N LEU A 2 0.71 7.31 8.13
CA LEU A 2 0.61 8.12 6.92
C LEU A 2 -0.52 7.59 6.04
N SER A 3 -1.24 8.48 5.38
CA SER A 3 -2.20 8.15 4.32
C SER A 3 -2.08 9.21 3.25
N GLY A 4 -2.06 8.79 1.99
CA GLY A 4 -2.33 9.68 0.87
C GLY A 4 -3.76 10.21 0.92
N ASP A 5 -4.01 11.35 0.29
CA ASP A 5 -5.33 11.90 0.06
C ASP A 5 -5.90 11.45 -1.30
N LEU A 6 -6.21 12.34 -2.24
CA LEU A 6 -6.70 11.98 -3.57
C LEU A 6 -5.65 12.36 -4.60
N ALA A 7 -5.48 11.51 -5.62
CA ALA A 7 -4.41 11.54 -6.62
C ALA A 7 -3.16 10.76 -6.16
N GLN A 8 -2.03 10.97 -6.84
CA GLN A 8 -0.80 10.26 -6.58
C GLN A 8 -0.02 10.94 -5.45
N ASP A 9 0.17 10.22 -4.35
CA ASP A 9 1.01 10.68 -3.24
C ASP A 9 2.35 9.97 -3.19
N THR A 10 3.36 10.65 -2.65
CA THR A 10 4.63 10.02 -2.23
C THR A 10 4.67 9.95 -0.71
N LEU A 11 4.57 8.74 -0.18
CA LEU A 11 4.51 8.46 1.25
C LEU A 11 5.91 8.10 1.76
N VAL A 12 6.39 8.87 2.74
CA VAL A 12 7.70 8.71 3.39
C VAL A 12 7.47 8.61 4.90
N GLY A 13 7.79 7.46 5.49
CA GLY A 13 7.61 7.20 6.93
C GLY A 13 8.75 7.75 7.78
N GLY A 14 9.98 7.59 7.29
CA GLY A 14 11.19 7.90 8.03
C GLY A 14 11.62 6.76 8.97
N PRO A 15 12.38 7.07 10.05
CA PRO A 15 12.78 6.06 11.02
C PRO A 15 11.68 5.78 12.05
N GLY A 16 11.38 4.49 12.29
CA GLY A 16 10.40 4.07 13.28
C GLY A 16 9.52 2.95 12.74
N ASN A 17 8.50 2.57 13.51
CA ASN A 17 7.42 1.70 13.02
C ASN A 17 6.32 2.58 12.44
N ASP A 18 6.29 2.68 11.12
CA ASP A 18 5.31 3.48 10.38
C ASP A 18 4.16 2.63 9.84
N LEU A 19 2.97 3.24 9.81
CA LEU A 19 1.77 2.63 9.26
C LEU A 19 1.35 3.41 8.01
N PHE A 20 1.48 2.79 6.84
CA PHE A 20 1.04 3.33 5.55
C PHE A 20 -0.35 2.84 5.23
N VAL A 21 -1.34 3.73 5.27
CA VAL A 21 -2.75 3.39 5.08
C VAL A 21 -3.11 3.51 3.60
N LEU A 22 -3.57 2.42 3.01
CA LEU A 22 -4.05 2.34 1.65
C LEU A 22 -5.59 2.26 1.61
N ARG A 23 -6.20 2.94 0.64
CA ARG A 23 -7.65 2.98 0.46
C ARG A 23 -8.02 2.66 -0.98
N GLN A 24 -9.09 1.90 -1.16
CA GLN A 24 -9.61 1.58 -2.50
C GLN A 24 -10.30 2.78 -3.15
N ASN A 25 -10.91 3.65 -2.35
CA ASN A 25 -11.66 4.79 -2.86
C ASN A 25 -10.69 5.81 -3.46
N GLY A 26 -10.85 6.09 -4.76
CA GLY A 26 -9.95 6.96 -5.51
C GLY A 26 -8.72 6.26 -6.11
N ALA A 27 -8.53 4.96 -5.84
CA ALA A 27 -7.39 4.21 -6.37
C ALA A 27 -7.47 4.07 -7.91
N PRO A 28 -6.41 4.45 -8.65
CA PRO A 28 -6.37 4.37 -10.10
C PRO A 28 -6.23 2.93 -10.60
N ALA A 29 -6.48 2.70 -11.89
CA ALA A 29 -6.21 1.41 -12.54
C ALA A 29 -4.76 1.26 -13.02
N ASP A 30 -4.03 2.37 -13.15
CA ASP A 30 -2.65 2.41 -13.62
C ASP A 30 -1.70 2.75 -12.46
N ALA A 31 -0.63 1.95 -12.34
CA ALA A 31 0.36 2.08 -11.28
C ALA A 31 1.14 3.39 -11.35
N ASN A 32 1.22 4.03 -12.52
CA ASN A 32 1.88 5.32 -12.68
C ASN A 32 1.18 6.46 -11.94
N PHE A 33 -0.09 6.29 -11.61
CA PHE A 33 -0.88 7.28 -10.85
C PHE A 33 -1.18 6.83 -9.43
N ALA A 34 -0.71 5.64 -9.03
CA ALA A 34 -0.92 5.12 -7.68
C ALA A 34 0.07 5.76 -6.70
N ASP A 35 -0.29 5.71 -5.42
CA ASP A 35 0.58 6.16 -4.33
C ASP A 35 1.90 5.41 -4.35
N LEU A 36 2.98 6.11 -4.03
CA LEU A 36 4.34 5.58 -3.95
C LEU A 36 4.79 5.57 -2.49
N ILE A 37 5.03 4.39 -1.93
CA ILE A 37 5.71 4.24 -0.64
C ILE A 37 7.21 4.19 -0.92
N ALA A 38 7.94 5.23 -0.51
CA ALA A 38 9.31 5.45 -0.96
C ALA A 38 10.38 4.76 -0.10
N ASP A 39 10.13 4.56 1.20
CA ASP A 39 11.14 4.17 2.19
C ASP A 39 10.71 3.02 3.14
N PHE A 40 9.85 2.13 2.66
CA PHE A 40 9.29 1.03 3.47
C PHE A 40 10.38 0.15 4.11
N GLN A 41 10.35 0.02 5.44
CA GLN A 41 11.26 -0.79 6.23
C GLN A 41 10.66 -2.17 6.55
N VAL A 42 11.13 -3.19 5.85
CA VAL A 42 10.67 -4.57 6.03
C VAL A 42 10.86 -5.05 7.48
N GLY A 43 9.79 -5.57 8.07
CA GLY A 43 9.78 -6.08 9.45
C GLY A 43 9.70 -5.00 10.53
N ILE A 44 9.64 -3.72 10.15
CA ILE A 44 9.45 -2.59 11.06
C ILE A 44 8.14 -1.87 10.73
N ASP A 45 7.92 -1.53 9.46
CA ASP A 45 6.74 -0.83 8.99
C ASP A 45 5.58 -1.78 8.70
N SER A 46 4.38 -1.21 8.65
CA SER A 46 3.12 -1.90 8.37
C SER A 46 2.31 -1.18 7.30
N ILE A 47 1.54 -1.95 6.53
CA ILE A 47 0.61 -1.46 5.52
C ILE A 47 -0.82 -1.69 6.01
N GLY A 48 -1.54 -0.59 6.26
CA GLY A 48 -2.92 -0.60 6.71
C GLY A 48 -3.89 -0.67 5.54
N LEU A 49 -4.79 -1.65 5.53
CA LEU A 49 -5.85 -1.78 4.53
C LEU A 49 -7.16 -1.25 5.09
N SER A 50 -7.78 -0.29 4.40
CA SER A 50 -9.06 0.32 4.80
C SER A 50 -10.23 -0.12 3.90
N GLY A 51 -11.46 0.15 4.34
CA GLY A 51 -12.67 -0.12 3.54
C GLY A 51 -12.95 -1.60 3.31
N ASP A 52 -12.85 -2.41 4.38
CA ASP A 52 -13.04 -3.86 4.39
C ASP A 52 -12.04 -4.67 3.53
N LEU A 53 -11.03 -4.02 2.98
CA LEU A 53 -9.93 -4.71 2.31
C LEU A 53 -9.14 -5.58 3.30
N THR A 54 -8.91 -6.82 2.88
CA THR A 54 -8.01 -7.75 3.55
C THR A 54 -6.89 -8.15 2.60
N PHE A 55 -5.80 -8.72 3.13
CA PHE A 55 -4.70 -9.23 2.31
C PHE A 55 -5.19 -10.23 1.24
N ASN A 56 -6.23 -11.02 1.54
CA ASN A 56 -6.80 -11.99 0.60
C ASN A 56 -7.46 -11.34 -0.62
N ASN A 57 -7.81 -10.06 -0.55
CA ASN A 57 -8.36 -9.30 -1.68
C ASN A 57 -7.25 -8.72 -2.57
N LEU A 58 -5.98 -8.89 -2.21
CA LEU A 58 -4.86 -8.27 -2.88
C LEU A 58 -4.17 -9.20 -3.86
N ARG A 59 -3.62 -8.59 -4.91
CA ARG A 59 -2.64 -9.16 -5.81
C ARG A 59 -1.38 -8.31 -5.72
N LEU A 60 -0.25 -8.97 -5.52
CA LEU A 60 1.07 -8.33 -5.52
C LEU A 60 1.80 -8.71 -6.81
N ASP A 61 2.17 -7.71 -7.61
CA ASP A 61 3.00 -7.91 -8.80
C ASP A 61 4.36 -7.24 -8.59
N GLU A 62 5.45 -7.95 -8.90
CA GLU A 62 6.79 -7.37 -8.91
C GLU A 62 7.03 -6.62 -10.22
N VAL A 63 7.51 -5.37 -10.12
CA VAL A 63 7.95 -4.53 -11.26
C VAL A 63 9.22 -3.82 -10.84
N ASP A 64 10.32 -4.03 -11.54
CA ASP A 64 11.61 -3.36 -11.28
C ASP A 64 12.04 -3.38 -9.80
N CYS A 65 12.00 -4.56 -9.17
CA CYS A 65 12.29 -4.78 -7.74
C CYS A 65 11.36 -4.04 -6.75
N SER A 66 10.27 -3.45 -7.25
CA SER A 66 9.22 -2.81 -6.47
C SER A 66 7.97 -3.69 -6.49
N THR A 67 7.12 -3.53 -5.49
CA THR A 67 5.85 -4.26 -5.42
C THR A 67 4.70 -3.35 -5.76
N VAL A 68 3.89 -3.74 -6.73
CA VAL A 68 2.63 -3.09 -6.99
C VAL A 68 1.52 -3.85 -6.27
N ILE A 69 0.84 -3.16 -5.36
CA ILE A 69 -0.26 -3.68 -4.56
C ILE A 69 -1.56 -3.31 -5.28
N ARG A 70 -2.33 -4.32 -5.68
CA ARG A 70 -3.61 -4.13 -6.39
C ARG A 70 -4.73 -4.91 -5.73
N VAL A 71 -5.96 -4.47 -5.95
CA VAL A 71 -7.16 -5.26 -5.64
C VAL A 71 -7.35 -6.31 -6.72
N ALA A 72 -7.45 -7.59 -6.34
CA ALA A 72 -7.53 -8.71 -7.27
C ALA A 72 -8.79 -8.66 -8.14
N ASP A 73 -9.93 -8.25 -7.56
CA ASP A 73 -11.22 -8.24 -8.24
C ASP A 73 -11.38 -7.07 -9.23
N SER A 74 -10.97 -5.86 -8.83
CA SER A 74 -11.16 -4.66 -9.64
C SER A 74 -9.94 -4.26 -10.48
N GLY A 75 -8.76 -4.81 -10.16
CA GLY A 75 -7.48 -4.40 -10.76
C GLY A 75 -6.96 -3.03 -10.31
N GLN A 76 -7.66 -2.34 -9.40
CA GLN A 76 -7.23 -1.04 -8.90
C GLN A 76 -5.91 -1.14 -8.17
N VAL A 77 -5.00 -0.20 -8.45
CA VAL A 77 -3.68 -0.12 -7.84
C VAL A 77 -3.75 0.77 -6.61
N LEU A 78 -3.50 0.17 -5.45
CA LEU A 78 -3.56 0.84 -4.16
C LEU A 78 -2.27 1.61 -3.86
N ALA A 79 -1.12 0.99 -4.15
CA ALA A 79 0.18 1.62 -4.01
C ALA A 79 1.29 0.84 -4.74
N VAL A 80 2.41 1.50 -4.95
CA VAL A 80 3.69 0.93 -5.34
C VAL A 80 4.65 1.07 -4.15
N VAL A 81 5.24 -0.03 -3.71
CA VAL A 81 6.27 -0.06 -2.66
C VAL A 81 7.63 -0.12 -3.33
N ASN A 82 8.37 0.97 -3.26
CA ASN A 82 9.65 1.11 -3.93
C ASN A 82 10.70 0.17 -3.33
N SER A 83 11.46 -0.53 -4.18
CA SER A 83 12.62 -1.34 -3.79
C SER A 83 12.32 -2.45 -2.75
N VAL A 84 11.06 -2.89 -2.67
CA VAL A 84 10.63 -4.02 -1.84
C VAL A 84 9.91 -5.03 -2.70
N LYS A 85 10.28 -6.30 -2.57
CA LYS A 85 9.68 -7.41 -3.32
C LYS A 85 8.41 -7.95 -2.65
N PRO A 86 7.50 -8.59 -3.42
CA PRO A 86 6.22 -9.06 -2.88
C PRO A 86 6.35 -10.03 -1.71
N ASP A 87 7.35 -10.91 -1.74
CA ASP A 87 7.64 -11.89 -0.69
C ASP A 87 8.08 -11.24 0.63
N GLN A 88 8.70 -10.06 0.55
CA GLN A 88 9.14 -9.29 1.72
C GLN A 88 7.99 -8.51 2.39
N LEU A 89 6.87 -8.32 1.70
CA LEU A 89 5.67 -7.67 2.27
C LEU A 89 4.75 -8.68 2.96
N LEU A 90 5.01 -9.98 2.83
CA LEU A 90 4.20 -11.01 3.47
C LEU A 90 4.27 -10.84 5.00
N GLY A 91 3.10 -10.64 5.61
CA GLY A 91 2.98 -10.41 7.05
C GLY A 91 3.07 -8.94 7.47
N SER A 92 3.34 -8.01 6.56
CA SER A 92 3.37 -6.56 6.84
C SER A 92 1.98 -5.90 6.76
N PHE A 93 0.95 -6.63 6.33
CA PHE A 93 -0.40 -6.11 6.15
C PHE A 93 -1.23 -6.22 7.41
N VAL A 94 -1.89 -5.12 7.78
CA VAL A 94 -2.82 -5.03 8.91
C VAL A 94 -4.15 -4.44 8.46
N THR A 95 -5.25 -4.86 9.08
CA THR A 95 -6.54 -4.20 8.87
C THR A 95 -6.53 -2.83 9.56
N ALA A 96 -6.71 -1.76 8.80
CA ALA A 96 -6.88 -0.42 9.32
C ALA A 96 -8.38 -0.13 9.46
N ASN A 97 -8.93 -0.39 10.65
CA ASN A 97 -10.30 0.02 11.01
C ASN A 97 -10.35 1.54 11.24
N ILE A 98 -10.18 2.31 10.17
CA ILE A 98 -10.29 3.77 10.24
C ILE A 98 -11.76 4.11 10.04
N THR A 99 -12.44 4.42 11.15
CA THR A 99 -13.71 5.14 11.09
C THR A 99 -13.41 6.51 10.50
N LEU A 100 -13.80 6.76 9.25
CA LEU A 100 -13.86 8.10 8.69
C LEU A 100 -14.83 8.91 9.58
N ILE A 101 -14.27 9.74 10.46
CA ILE A 101 -14.97 10.84 11.12
C ILE A 101 -14.98 12.06 10.23
#